data_AF-C6XRB4-F1
#
_entry.id   AF-C6XRB4-F1
#
_cell.length_a   1.000
_cell.length_b   1.000
_cell.length_c   1.000
_cell.angle_alpha   90.00
_cell.angle_beta   90.00
_cell.angle_gamma   90.00
#
_symmetry.space_group_name_H-M   'P 1'
#
loop_
_entity.id
_entity.type
_entity.pdbx_description
1 polymer ?
#
loop_
_entity_poly.entity_id
_entity_poly.type
_entity_poly.pdbx_seq_one_letter_code
_entity_poly.pdbx_strand_id
1 'polypeptide(L)'
;MTVLCDHPERDIVVELLNSIGWNLNSETKKVLRFSQGSFELNFNGESKTKFAFILDPVLAGANIESVLRVDALIEDRFSSNFSNFPKKISKENKKQHFGVSLKFDELEQAKTFLIQLQLPELVA
;
A
#
# COMPACT_ATOMS: atom_id res chain seq x y z
N MET A 1 -25.81 -1.83 -2.61
CA MET A 1 -24.90 -2.89 -2.12
C MET A 1 -23.50 -2.31 -2.04
N THR A 2 -22.92 -2.25 -0.84
CA THR A 2 -21.53 -1.82 -0.66
C THR A 2 -20.63 -2.94 -1.19
N VAL A 3 -19.73 -2.58 -2.10
CA VAL A 3 -18.85 -3.55 -2.74
C VAL A 3 -17.59 -3.68 -1.89
N LEU A 4 -17.49 -4.75 -1.11
CA LEU A 4 -16.35 -5.01 -0.24
C LEU A 4 -15.15 -5.56 -1.01
N CYS A 5 -13.96 -5.36 -0.46
CA CYS A 5 -12.71 -5.90 -0.94
C CYS A 5 -12.70 -7.43 -0.81
N ASP A 6 -12.30 -8.13 -1.89
CA ASP A 6 -12.36 -9.60 -2.01
C ASP A 6 -11.12 -10.32 -1.43
N HIS A 7 -10.43 -9.68 -0.50
CA HIS A 7 -9.26 -10.26 0.17
C HIS A 7 -9.69 -11.01 1.43
N PRO A 8 -9.23 -12.26 1.67
CA PRO A 8 -9.67 -13.06 2.83
C PRO A 8 -9.35 -12.40 4.18
N GLU A 9 -8.25 -11.66 4.24
CA GLU A 9 -7.76 -10.97 5.44
C GLU A 9 -8.23 -9.49 5.50
N ARG A 10 -9.26 -9.11 4.73
CA ARG A 10 -9.75 -7.71 4.64
C ARG A 10 -10.02 -7.11 6.01
N ASP A 11 -10.79 -7.80 6.85
CA ASP A 11 -11.21 -7.28 8.16
C ASP A 11 -10.00 -7.09 9.09
N ILE A 12 -9.09 -8.06 9.09
CA ILE A 12 -7.86 -8.03 9.89
C ILE A 12 -6.96 -6.85 9.48
N VAL A 13 -6.82 -6.60 8.19
CA VAL A 13 -6.04 -5.45 7.68
C VAL A 13 -6.69 -4.13 8.07
N VAL A 14 -8.02 -4.03 7.99
CA VAL A 14 -8.76 -2.82 8.38
C VAL A 14 -8.64 -2.55 9.88
N GLU A 15 -8.84 -3.56 10.72
CA GLU A 15 -8.73 -3.43 12.18
C GLU A 15 -7.31 -3.04 12.60
N LEU A 16 -6.30 -3.69 12.03
CA LEU A 16 -4.90 -3.38 12.30
C LEU A 16 -4.57 -1.93 11.98
N LEU A 17 -4.86 -1.48 10.75
CA LEU A 17 -4.53 -0.12 10.31
C LEU A 17 -5.27 0.95 11.13
N ASN A 18 -6.55 0.72 11.43
CA ASN A 18 -7.30 1.60 12.32
C ASN A 18 -6.66 1.69 13.72
N SER A 19 -6.16 0.57 14.26
CA SER A 19 -5.54 0.54 15.60
C SER A 19 -4.24 1.36 15.71
N ILE A 20 -3.56 1.59 14.58
CA ILE A 20 -2.32 2.39 14.51
C ILE A 20 -2.54 3.77 13.84
N GLY A 21 -3.80 4.22 13.77
CA GLY A 21 -4.15 5.58 13.37
C GLY A 21 -4.35 5.83 11.87
N TRP A 22 -4.37 4.77 11.06
CA TRP A 22 -4.74 4.86 9.64
C TRP A 22 -6.24 4.69 9.46
N ASN A 23 -6.91 5.63 8.81
CA ASN A 23 -8.36 5.61 8.64
C ASN A 23 -8.75 5.11 7.26
N LEU A 24 -9.65 4.13 7.17
CA LEU A 24 -10.18 3.65 5.88
C LEU A 24 -11.01 4.76 5.20
N ASN A 25 -10.51 5.29 4.09
CA ASN A 25 -11.16 6.35 3.31
C ASN A 25 -12.06 5.80 2.20
N SER A 26 -11.61 4.75 1.52
CA SER A 26 -12.37 4.16 0.42
C SER A 26 -12.07 2.68 0.23
N GLU A 27 -13.06 1.95 -0.24
CA GLU A 27 -12.98 0.51 -0.49
C GLU A 27 -13.60 0.17 -1.85
N THR A 28 -12.92 -0.72 -2.56
CA THR A 28 -13.39 -1.35 -3.80
C THR A 28 -13.15 -2.86 -3.68
N LYS A 29 -13.64 -3.67 -4.64
CA LYS A 29 -13.30 -5.12 -4.68
C LYS A 29 -11.80 -5.41 -4.64
N LYS A 30 -10.99 -4.47 -5.12
CA LYS A 30 -9.58 -4.66 -5.47
C LYS A 30 -8.62 -3.92 -4.56
N VAL A 31 -9.07 -2.85 -3.92
CA VAL A 31 -8.21 -1.91 -3.19
C VAL A 31 -8.94 -1.39 -1.96
N LEU A 32 -8.26 -1.40 -0.82
CA LEU A 32 -8.59 -0.61 0.35
C LEU A 32 -7.64 0.60 0.39
N ARG A 33 -8.17 1.81 0.57
CA ARG A 33 -7.36 3.02 0.72
C ARG A 33 -7.53 3.59 2.12
N PHE A 34 -6.40 3.80 2.79
CA PHE A 34 -6.32 4.37 4.12
C PHE A 34 -5.61 5.72 4.07
N SER A 35 -5.89 6.60 5.03
CA SER A 35 -5.14 7.84 5.20
C SER A 35 -4.68 8.07 6.62
N GLN A 36 -3.54 8.74 6.74
CA GLN A 36 -2.99 9.24 7.98
C GLN A 36 -2.31 10.58 7.70
N GLY A 37 -2.92 11.69 8.13
CA GLY A 37 -2.46 13.04 7.78
C GLY A 37 -2.49 13.28 6.27
N SER A 38 -1.35 13.64 5.69
CA SER A 38 -1.18 13.86 4.24
C SER A 38 -0.81 12.61 3.45
N PHE A 39 -0.69 11.45 4.10
CA PHE A 39 -0.28 10.20 3.48
C PHE A 39 -1.48 9.31 3.18
N GLU A 40 -1.44 8.60 2.06
CA GLU A 40 -2.38 7.52 1.76
C GLU A 40 -1.64 6.17 1.66
N LEU A 41 -2.29 5.12 2.15
CA LEU A 41 -1.81 3.74 2.05
C LEU A 41 -2.85 2.92 1.31
N ASN A 42 -2.44 2.31 0.21
CA ASN A 42 -3.29 1.46 -0.61
C ASN A 42 -2.94 0.00 -0.32
N PHE A 43 -3.87 -0.75 0.26
CA PHE A 43 -3.77 -2.20 0.32
C PHE A 43 -4.41 -2.80 -0.92
N ASN A 44 -3.65 -3.62 -1.63
CA ASN A 44 -4.12 -4.30 -2.82
C ASN A 44 -4.75 -5.66 -2.49
N GLY A 45 -6.09 -5.68 -2.50
CA GLY A 45 -6.89 -6.88 -2.32
C GLY A 45 -6.92 -7.86 -3.51
N GLU A 46 -6.40 -7.49 -4.70
CA GLU A 46 -6.30 -8.44 -5.83
C GLU A 46 -5.27 -9.54 -5.58
N SER A 47 -4.33 -9.33 -4.64
CA SER A 47 -3.29 -10.28 -4.30
C SER A 47 -3.79 -11.20 -3.19
N LYS A 48 -4.43 -12.33 -3.54
CA LYS A 48 -5.07 -13.22 -2.55
C LYS A 48 -4.08 -14.02 -1.67
N THR A 49 -2.81 -14.05 -2.05
CA THR A 49 -1.78 -14.90 -1.40
C THR A 49 -0.69 -14.09 -0.71
N LYS A 50 -0.66 -12.77 -0.90
CA LYS A 50 0.36 -11.88 -0.34
C LYS A 50 -0.26 -10.58 0.09
N PHE A 51 0.23 -10.03 1.19
CA PHE A 51 -0.15 -8.69 1.63
C PHE A 51 0.66 -7.66 0.84
N ALA A 52 -0.02 -6.88 0.02
CA ALA A 52 0.61 -5.91 -0.87
C ALA A 52 0.15 -4.50 -0.51
N PHE A 53 1.08 -3.69 0.02
CA PHE A 53 0.84 -2.31 0.41
C PHE A 53 1.59 -1.36 -0.51
N ILE A 54 0.98 -0.22 -0.80
CA ILE A 54 1.54 0.81 -1.67
C ILE A 54 1.29 2.17 -1.01
N LEU A 55 2.35 2.89 -0.70
CA LEU A 55 2.28 4.20 -0.06
C LEU A 55 2.21 5.35 -1.09
N ASP A 56 1.42 6.39 -0.78
CA ASP A 56 1.24 7.64 -1.53
C ASP A 56 1.54 8.85 -0.60
N PRO A 57 2.39 9.83 -0.99
CA PRO A 57 3.21 9.87 -2.20
C PRO A 57 4.11 8.65 -2.34
N VAL A 58 4.34 8.25 -3.59
CA VAL A 58 5.26 7.15 -3.91
C VAL A 58 6.64 7.50 -3.34
N LEU A 59 6.99 6.86 -2.22
CA LEU A 59 8.36 6.90 -1.72
C LEU A 59 9.22 6.11 -2.70
N ALA A 60 9.85 6.81 -3.64
CA ALA A 60 10.77 6.21 -4.60
C ALA A 60 11.98 5.59 -3.86
N GLY A 61 12.51 4.50 -4.42
CA GLY A 61 13.55 3.65 -3.84
C GLY A 61 14.84 4.36 -3.37
N ALA A 62 15.69 3.59 -2.69
CA ALA A 62 16.78 3.96 -1.79
C ALA A 62 16.32 4.49 -0.42
N ASN A 63 15.35 5.40 -0.36
CA ASN A 63 14.86 5.91 0.94
C ASN A 63 14.02 4.86 1.69
N ILE A 64 13.16 4.11 0.99
CA ILE A 64 12.31 3.09 1.65
C ILE A 64 13.14 2.00 2.34
N GLU A 65 14.19 1.48 1.71
CA GLU A 65 15.06 0.47 2.34
C GLU A 65 15.80 1.04 3.55
N SER A 66 16.29 2.28 3.43
CA SER A 66 16.98 2.98 4.52
C SER A 66 16.08 3.37 5.69
N VAL A 67 14.80 3.65 5.42
CA VAL A 67 13.78 4.04 6.41
C VAL A 67 13.18 2.81 7.09
N LEU A 68 12.99 1.71 6.35
CA LEU A 68 12.14 0.62 6.81
C LEU A 68 12.91 -0.55 7.41
N ARG A 69 14.18 -0.81 7.06
CA ARG A 69 14.94 -1.99 7.56
C ARG A 69 14.11 -3.30 7.53
N VAL A 70 13.26 -3.50 6.52
CA VAL A 70 12.39 -4.69 6.43
C VAL A 70 12.84 -5.57 5.27
N ASP A 71 12.84 -6.89 5.50
CA ASP A 71 12.95 -7.92 4.48
C ASP A 71 11.64 -8.02 3.64
N ALA A 72 11.22 -6.90 3.06
CA ALA A 72 10.06 -6.85 2.17
C ALA A 72 10.50 -7.05 0.72
N LEU A 73 9.73 -7.81 -0.06
CA LEU A 73 9.91 -7.82 -1.51
C LEU A 73 9.38 -6.49 -2.07
N ILE A 74 10.30 -5.62 -2.48
CA ILE A 74 10.00 -4.34 -3.13
C ILE A 74 9.83 -4.59 -4.62
N GLU A 75 8.63 -4.33 -5.13
CA GLU A 75 8.34 -4.47 -6.56
C GLU A 75 7.64 -3.23 -7.12
N ASP A 76 8.13 -2.79 -8.27
CA ASP A 76 7.46 -1.80 -9.10
C ASP A 76 6.06 -2.27 -9.50
N ARG A 77 5.05 -1.46 -9.23
CA ARG A 77 3.66 -1.79 -9.52
C ARG A 77 3.01 -0.77 -10.43
N PHE A 78 2.59 -1.26 -11.60
CA PHE A 78 1.85 -0.50 -12.58
C PHE A 78 0.37 -0.89 -12.49
N SER A 79 -0.51 0.08 -12.30
CA SER A 79 -1.96 -0.17 -12.22
C SER A 79 -2.76 1.05 -12.62
N SER A 80 -3.92 0.84 -13.25
CA SER A 80 -4.86 1.92 -13.54
C SER A 80 -5.63 2.42 -12.31
N ASN A 81 -5.61 1.66 -11.21
CA ASN A 81 -6.42 1.94 -10.01
C ASN A 81 -5.80 3.02 -9.09
N PHE A 82 -4.59 3.47 -9.40
CA PHE A 82 -3.83 4.47 -8.65
C PHE A 82 -3.74 5.77 -9.46
N SER A 83 -4.88 6.33 -9.87
CA SER A 83 -4.95 7.49 -10.77
C SER A 83 -4.17 8.73 -10.28
N ASN A 84 -3.89 8.80 -8.98
CA ASN A 84 -3.17 9.90 -8.34
C ASN A 84 -1.64 9.74 -8.44
N PHE A 85 -1.17 8.54 -8.79
CA PHE A 85 0.25 8.20 -8.81
C PHE A 85 0.91 8.68 -10.11
N PRO A 86 2.23 8.92 -10.13
CA PRO A 86 2.96 9.31 -11.34
C PRO A 86 2.83 8.24 -12.43
N LYS A 87 2.84 8.66 -13.70
CA LYS A 87 2.81 7.72 -14.84
C LYS A 87 4.21 7.34 -15.29
N LYS A 88 4.52 6.04 -15.36
CA LYS A 88 5.73 5.50 -16.00
C LYS A 88 5.36 4.58 -17.17
N ILE A 89 6.30 4.36 -18.08
CA ILE A 89 6.15 3.38 -19.16
C ILE A 89 6.30 1.99 -18.55
N SER A 90 5.26 1.16 -18.65
CA SER A 90 5.30 -0.23 -18.19
C SER A 90 6.10 -1.11 -19.16
N LYS A 91 6.39 -2.36 -18.77
CA LYS A 91 7.04 -3.36 -19.64
C LYS A 91 6.28 -3.62 -20.96
N GLU A 92 5.00 -3.30 -21.01
CA GLU A 92 4.15 -3.40 -22.21
C GLU A 92 4.14 -2.12 -23.07
N ASN A 93 5.06 -1.18 -22.84
CA ASN A 93 5.14 0.13 -23.52
C ASN A 93 3.88 1.00 -23.38
N LYS A 94 3.13 0.86 -22.28
CA LYS A 94 1.95 1.70 -21.98
C LYS A 94 2.27 2.67 -20.85
N LYS A 95 1.83 3.93 -20.96
CA LYS A 95 1.87 4.89 -19.84
C LYS A 95 0.83 4.46 -18.80
N GLN A 96 1.29 3.96 -17.67
CA GLN A 96 0.45 3.50 -16.55
C GLN A 96 0.87 4.18 -15.26
N HIS A 97 -0.08 4.36 -14.34
CA HIS A 97 0.25 4.88 -13.01
C HIS A 97 1.14 3.87 -12.26
N PHE A 98 2.10 4.39 -11.53
CA PHE A 98 3.23 3.66 -10.97
C PHE A 98 3.35 3.92 -9.47
N GLY A 99 3.38 2.86 -8.67
CA GLY A 99 3.73 2.88 -7.26
C GLY A 99 4.74 1.80 -6.91
N VAL A 100 5.30 1.86 -5.71
CA VAL A 100 6.18 0.81 -5.17
C VAL A 100 5.35 -0.06 -4.23
N SER A 101 5.21 -1.34 -4.56
CA SER A 101 4.48 -2.30 -3.74
C SER A 101 5.45 -3.00 -2.79
N LEU A 102 5.15 -2.92 -1.50
CA LEU A 102 5.76 -3.72 -0.45
C LEU A 102 4.94 -4.98 -0.26
N LYS A 103 5.54 -6.14 -0.53
CA LYS A 103 4.86 -7.44 -0.45
C LYS A 103 5.38 -8.26 0.72
N PHE A 104 4.46 -8.81 1.49
CA PHE A 104 4.72 -9.71 2.61
C PHE A 104 4.00 -11.04 2.39
N ASP A 105 4.70 -12.14 2.66
CA ASP A 105 4.13 -13.48 2.58
C ASP A 105 3.35 -13.83 3.85
N GLU A 106 3.69 -13.21 4.98
CA GLU A 106 3.04 -13.45 6.27
C GLU A 106 2.41 -12.17 6.84
N LEU A 107 1.26 -12.34 7.51
CA LEU A 107 0.55 -11.25 8.17
C LEU A 107 1.40 -10.58 9.25
N GLU A 108 2.17 -11.34 10.03
CA GLU A 108 3.00 -10.80 11.12
C GLU A 108 4.13 -9.90 10.60
N GLN A 109 4.69 -10.20 9.43
CA GLN A 109 5.66 -9.34 8.76
C GLN A 109 5.01 -8.03 8.31
N ALA A 110 3.83 -8.13 7.69
CA ALA A 110 3.04 -6.96 7.31
C ALA A 110 2.68 -6.10 8.52
N LYS A 111 2.26 -6.70 9.63
CA LYS A 111 1.97 -6.00 10.90
C LYS A 111 3.19 -5.28 11.43
N THR A 112 4.31 -5.97 11.52
CA THR A 112 5.59 -5.39 11.99
C THR A 112 5.95 -4.19 11.14
N PHE A 113 5.87 -4.32 9.81
CA PHE A 113 6.09 -3.21 8.89
C PHE A 113 5.13 -2.04 9.14
N LEU A 114 3.82 -2.29 9.23
CA LEU A 114 2.82 -1.24 9.40
C LEU A 114 2.96 -0.49 10.73
N ILE A 115 3.32 -1.19 11.82
CA ILE A 115 3.60 -0.58 13.13
C ILE A 115 4.90 0.23 13.09
N GLN A 116 5.93 -0.29 12.42
CA GLN A 116 7.23 0.38 12.28
C GLN A 116 7.23 1.52 11.26
N LEU A 117 6.18 1.64 10.45
CA LEU A 117 5.97 2.72 9.51
C LEU A 117 5.72 4.03 10.27
N GLN A 118 6.77 4.55 10.91
CA GLN A 118 6.84 5.90 11.43
C GLN A 118 7.11 6.81 10.24
N LEU A 119 6.04 7.32 9.63
CA LEU A 119 6.19 8.37 8.64
C LEU A 119 6.60 9.63 9.40
N PRO A 120 7.82 10.17 9.20
CA PRO A 120 8.09 11.51 9.70
C PRO A 120 7.01 12.42 9.12
N GLU A 121 6.47 13.34 9.92
CA GLU A 121 5.69 14.45 9.38
C GLU A 121 6.59 15.14 8.35
N LEU A 122 6.35 14.86 7.08
CA LEU A 122 7.02 15.55 5.98
C LEU A 122 6.51 16.97 6.08
N VAL A 123 7.33 17.83 6.68
CA VAL A 123 7.09 19.27 6.75
C VAL A 123 6.80 19.74 5.33
N ALA A 124 5.60 20.31 5.16
CA ALA A 124 5.02 20.73 3.88
C ALA A 124 5.90 21.71 3.10
#